data_AF-A0A5M6ZIF8-F1
#
_entry.id   AF-A0A5M6ZIF8-F1
#
_cell.length_a   1.000
_cell.length_b   1.000
_cell.length_c   1.000
_cell.angle_alpha   90.00
_cell.angle_beta   90.00
_cell.angle_gamma   90.00
#
_symmetry.space_group_name_H-M   'P 1'
#
loop_
_entity.id
_entity.type
_entity.pdbx_description
1 polymer ?
#
loop_
_entity_poly.entity_id
_entity_poly.type
_entity_poly.pdbx_seq_one_letter_code
_entity_poly.pdbx_strand_id
1 'polypeptide(L)'
;MRTALIIASAALLGATACNTGVRQALGADKTVPDEFRVVTIAPLTVPPEFNLRPPRPGELRPEDIFQDQAARRALFGDLSATQATDAEILFAQRAGAADAIPDVRALIDGETAAIVRKPPSIADRILFWRDNERLEAHGREAIDYEDELSRMAAITGGGQVQITRERRRVRPKLPGL
;
A
#
# COMPACT_ATOMS: atom_id res chain seq x y z
N MET A 1 -7.28 74.64 43.86
CA MET A 1 -6.67 73.61 44.73
C MET A 1 -7.63 72.48 45.10
N ARG A 2 -8.91 72.75 45.42
CA ARG A 2 -9.92 71.70 45.74
C ARG A 2 -10.19 70.71 44.59
N THR A 3 -10.26 71.19 43.35
CA THR A 3 -10.50 70.35 42.16
C THR A 3 -9.34 69.40 41.85
N ALA A 4 -8.09 69.85 42.05
CA ALA A 4 -6.90 69.02 41.86
C ALA A 4 -6.82 67.87 42.89
N LEU A 5 -7.27 68.10 44.13
CA LEU A 5 -7.32 67.10 45.19
C LEU A 5 -8.39 66.01 44.93
N ILE A 6 -9.51 66.40 44.30
CA ILE A 6 -10.58 65.47 43.89
C ILE A 6 -10.12 64.58 42.72
N ILE A 7 -9.40 65.15 41.75
CA ILE A 7 -8.88 64.39 40.61
C ILE A 7 -7.77 63.42 41.06
N ALA A 8 -6.87 63.87 41.95
CA ALA A 8 -5.81 63.01 42.49
C ALA A 8 -6.37 61.84 43.32
N SER A 9 -7.38 62.09 44.16
CA SER A 9 -8.03 61.02 44.94
C SER A 9 -8.78 60.02 44.06
N ALA A 10 -9.46 60.48 42.99
CA ALA A 10 -10.10 59.59 42.02
C ALA A 10 -9.09 58.70 41.27
N ALA A 11 -7.91 59.24 40.93
CA ALA A 11 -6.85 58.48 40.26
C ALA A 11 -6.24 57.39 41.16
N LEU A 12 -6.02 57.69 42.45
CA LEU A 12 -5.53 56.68 43.41
C LEU A 12 -6.56 55.56 43.64
N LEU A 13 -7.86 55.90 43.71
CA LEU A 13 -8.93 54.90 43.84
C LEU A 13 -9.03 54.01 42.59
N GLY A 14 -8.90 54.58 41.40
CA GLY A 14 -8.93 53.84 40.13
C GLY A 14 -7.76 52.86 39.97
N ALA A 15 -6.56 53.21 40.45
CA ALA A 15 -5.39 52.33 40.37
C ALA A 15 -5.52 51.05 41.23
N THR A 16 -6.25 51.11 42.35
CA THR A 16 -6.50 49.93 43.20
C THR A 16 -7.54 48.96 42.64
N ALA A 17 -8.42 49.43 41.75
CA ALA A 17 -9.48 48.62 41.15
C ALA A 17 -8.97 47.63 40.08
N CYS A 18 -7.80 47.89 39.48
CA CYS A 18 -7.26 47.06 38.39
C CYS A 18 -6.40 45.87 38.86
N ASN A 19 -6.10 45.73 40.16
CA ASN A 19 -5.10 44.74 40.59
C ASN A 19 -5.67 43.33 40.80
N THR A 20 -6.97 43.18 41.11
CA THR A 20 -7.56 41.88 41.49
C THR A 20 -8.32 41.21 40.35
N GLY A 21 -9.18 41.94 39.64
CA GLY A 21 -9.99 41.37 38.55
C GLY A 21 -9.20 41.10 37.25
N VAL A 22 -8.23 41.97 36.92
CA VAL A 22 -7.45 41.85 35.68
C VAL A 22 -6.47 40.68 35.73
N ARG A 23 -5.88 40.40 36.90
CA ARG A 23 -4.97 39.25 37.09
C ARG A 23 -5.68 37.91 36.96
N GLN A 24 -6.90 37.80 37.48
CA GLN A 24 -7.77 36.65 37.30
C GLN A 24 -8.16 36.45 35.82
N ALA A 25 -8.52 37.53 35.11
CA ALA A 25 -8.89 37.49 33.69
C ALA A 25 -7.72 37.20 32.74
N LEU A 26 -6.50 37.61 33.10
CA LEU A 26 -5.26 37.32 32.36
C LEU A 26 -4.64 35.95 32.72
N GLY A 27 -5.27 35.15 33.59
CA GLY A 27 -4.76 33.83 33.98
C GLY A 27 -3.47 33.86 34.81
N ALA A 28 -3.16 35.01 35.42
CA ALA A 28 -2.02 35.16 36.33
C ALA A 28 -2.30 34.56 37.72
N ASP A 29 -3.57 34.35 38.06
CA ASP A 29 -4.01 33.59 39.24
C ASP A 29 -4.19 32.11 38.89
N LYS A 30 -3.62 31.23 39.73
CA LYS A 30 -3.67 29.78 39.55
C LYS A 30 -5.05 29.26 39.96
N THR A 31 -5.96 29.14 39.00
CA THR A 31 -7.19 28.38 39.16
C THR A 31 -6.89 26.89 39.05
N VAL A 32 -6.74 26.21 40.18
CA VAL A 32 -6.66 24.75 40.22
C VAL A 32 -8.03 24.17 39.87
N PRO A 33 -8.13 23.26 38.87
CA PRO A 33 -9.38 22.57 38.60
C PRO A 33 -9.84 21.78 39.83
N ASP A 34 -11.13 21.83 40.12
CA ASP A 34 -11.74 21.09 41.23
C ASP A 34 -11.62 19.58 40.99
N GLU A 35 -10.74 18.95 41.77
CA GLU A 35 -10.42 17.51 41.71
C GLU A 35 -11.58 16.62 42.17
N PHE A 36 -12.63 17.20 42.77
CA PHE A 36 -13.85 16.48 43.15
C PHE A 36 -15.00 16.71 42.18
N ARG A 37 -14.81 17.49 41.12
CA ARG A 37 -15.84 17.73 40.11
C ARG A 37 -15.98 16.52 39.19
N VAL A 38 -16.96 15.68 39.48
CA VAL A 38 -17.34 14.54 38.63
C VAL A 38 -17.98 15.07 37.34
N VAL A 39 -17.31 14.85 36.20
CA VAL A 39 -17.88 15.09 34.87
C VAL A 39 -18.57 13.82 34.41
N THR A 40 -19.86 13.90 34.06
CA THR A 40 -20.60 12.77 33.49
C THR A 40 -20.11 12.50 32.06
N ILE A 41 -19.48 11.36 31.86
CA ILE A 41 -19.10 10.87 30.52
C ILE A 41 -20.39 10.39 29.82
N ALA A 42 -20.50 10.60 28.51
CA ALA A 42 -21.60 10.07 27.72
C ALA A 42 -21.67 8.53 27.88
N PRO A 43 -22.86 7.94 28.00
CA PRO A 43 -23.00 6.49 28.17
C PRO A 43 -22.39 5.77 26.95
N LEU A 44 -21.51 4.80 27.21
CA LEU A 44 -20.98 3.92 26.18
C LEU A 44 -22.11 3.02 25.68
N THR A 45 -22.53 3.18 24.43
CA THR A 45 -23.49 2.27 23.80
C THR A 45 -22.73 1.08 23.23
N VAL A 46 -23.12 -0.11 23.66
CA VAL A 46 -22.63 -1.36 23.07
C VAL A 46 -23.28 -1.50 21.69
N PRO A 47 -22.51 -1.61 20.59
CA PRO A 47 -23.08 -1.79 19.26
C PRO A 47 -23.94 -3.05 19.19
N PRO A 48 -25.01 -3.06 18.36
CA PRO A 48 -25.92 -4.21 18.23
C PRO A 48 -25.21 -5.50 17.76
N GLU A 49 -24.03 -5.37 17.16
CA GLU A 49 -23.19 -6.47 16.66
C GLU A 49 -22.22 -7.05 17.71
N PHE A 50 -22.39 -6.74 19.00
CA PHE A 50 -21.56 -7.33 20.08
C PHE A 50 -21.93 -8.81 20.39
N ASN A 51 -22.80 -9.41 19.58
CA ASN A 51 -23.22 -10.81 19.68
C ASN A 51 -22.25 -11.81 19.03
N LEU A 52 -21.12 -11.37 18.51
CA LEU A 52 -20.05 -12.30 18.18
C LEU A 52 -19.52 -12.86 19.51
N ARG A 53 -19.84 -14.14 19.76
CA ARG A 53 -19.21 -14.90 20.85
C ARG A 53 -17.70 -14.69 20.73
N PRO A 54 -17.03 -14.14 21.76
CA PRO A 54 -15.59 -14.03 21.76
C PRO A 54 -14.99 -15.39 21.41
N PRO A 55 -14.05 -15.45 20.45
CA PRO A 55 -13.46 -16.72 20.06
C PRO A 55 -12.88 -17.38 21.32
N ARG A 56 -13.09 -18.70 21.45
CA ARG A 56 -12.56 -19.41 22.61
C ARG A 56 -11.03 -19.30 22.59
N PRO A 57 -10.37 -18.98 23.71
CA PRO A 57 -8.91 -18.98 23.77
C PRO A 57 -8.37 -20.35 23.30
N GLY A 58 -7.56 -20.34 22.24
CA GLY A 58 -6.94 -21.55 21.67
C GLY A 58 -7.71 -22.24 20.53
N GLU A 59 -8.88 -21.75 20.13
CA GLU A 59 -9.55 -22.21 18.91
C GLU A 59 -8.85 -21.63 17.67
N LEU A 60 -8.65 -22.45 16.63
CA LEU A 60 -8.07 -22.01 15.36
C LEU A 60 -8.94 -20.91 14.77
N ARG A 61 -8.32 -19.74 14.57
CA ARG A 61 -9.03 -18.61 13.96
C ARG A 61 -9.20 -18.89 12.47
N PRO A 62 -10.26 -18.40 11.80
CA PRO A 62 -10.41 -18.53 10.36
C PRO A 62 -9.18 -18.02 9.58
N GLU A 63 -8.55 -16.96 10.08
CA GLU A 63 -7.30 -16.40 9.58
C GLU A 63 -6.08 -17.35 9.73
N ASP A 64 -6.10 -18.27 10.70
CA ASP A 64 -5.06 -19.28 10.92
C ASP A 64 -5.21 -20.51 10.01
N ILE A 65 -6.42 -20.79 9.52
CA ILE A 65 -6.69 -21.95 8.65
C ILE A 65 -6.12 -21.74 7.23
N PHE A 66 -5.96 -20.47 6.80
CA PHE A 66 -5.61 -20.12 5.43
C PHE A 66 -4.37 -19.21 5.31
N GLN A 67 -3.37 -19.43 6.17
CA GLN A 67 -2.12 -18.64 6.16
C GLN A 67 -1.41 -18.71 4.79
N ASP A 68 -1.42 -19.85 4.11
CA ASP A 68 -0.87 -19.98 2.75
C ASP A 68 -1.63 -19.13 1.72
N GLN A 69 -2.96 -19.10 1.78
CA GLN A 69 -3.79 -18.26 0.89
C GLN A 69 -3.61 -16.77 1.20
N ALA A 70 -3.39 -16.41 2.47
CA ALA A 70 -3.04 -15.05 2.86
C ALA A 70 -1.65 -14.64 2.35
N ALA A 71 -0.65 -15.51 2.47
CA ALA A 71 0.69 -15.28 1.94
C ALA A 71 0.70 -15.14 0.42
N ARG A 72 -0.02 -16.03 -0.30
CA ARG A 72 -0.18 -15.92 -1.76
C ARG A 72 -0.83 -14.60 -2.17
N ARG A 73 -1.89 -14.16 -1.50
CA ARG A 73 -2.51 -12.85 -1.77
C ARG A 73 -1.59 -11.67 -1.43
N ALA A 74 -0.75 -11.78 -0.40
CA ALA A 74 0.22 -10.74 -0.08
C ALA A 74 1.34 -10.63 -1.14
N LEU A 75 1.78 -11.77 -1.68
CA LEU A 75 2.85 -11.83 -2.69
C LEU A 75 2.36 -11.48 -4.10
N PHE A 76 1.20 -12.01 -4.50
CA PHE A 76 0.69 -11.90 -5.87
C PHE A 76 -0.47 -10.91 -6.01
N GLY A 77 -0.92 -10.31 -4.91
CA GLY A 77 -2.13 -9.50 -4.86
C GLY A 77 -3.38 -10.37 -4.81
N ASP A 78 -4.54 -9.71 -4.74
CA ASP A 78 -5.81 -10.41 -4.91
C ASP A 78 -5.90 -10.86 -6.37
N LEU A 79 -5.82 -12.17 -6.62
CA LEU A 79 -6.11 -12.79 -7.91
C LEU A 79 -7.63 -12.78 -8.15
N SER A 80 -8.30 -11.69 -7.79
CA SER A 80 -9.67 -11.46 -8.16
C SER A 80 -9.69 -11.22 -9.67
N ALA A 81 -10.46 -12.05 -10.37
CA ALA A 81 -10.66 -11.91 -11.79
C ALA A 81 -10.95 -10.43 -12.08
N THR A 82 -10.13 -9.84 -12.96
CA THR A 82 -10.55 -8.62 -13.66
C THR A 82 -11.99 -8.85 -14.09
N GLN A 83 -12.91 -7.91 -13.81
CA GLN A 83 -14.32 -8.07 -14.19
C GLN A 83 -14.39 -8.28 -15.70
N ALA A 84 -14.40 -9.54 -16.11
CA ALA A 84 -14.42 -9.94 -17.50
C ALA A 84 -15.81 -9.62 -18.03
N THR A 85 -15.86 -9.02 -19.20
CA THR A 85 -17.12 -8.76 -19.89
C THR A 85 -17.78 -10.09 -20.28
N ASP A 86 -19.10 -10.10 -20.44
CA ASP A 86 -19.84 -11.30 -20.84
C ASP A 86 -19.29 -11.93 -22.14
N ALA A 87 -18.80 -11.09 -23.07
CA ALA A 87 -18.17 -11.53 -24.30
C ALA A 87 -16.83 -12.24 -24.07
N GLU A 88 -16.01 -11.76 -23.14
CA GLU A 88 -14.74 -12.40 -22.76
C GLU A 88 -14.97 -13.73 -22.05
N ILE A 89 -15.97 -13.80 -21.17
CA ILE A 89 -16.36 -15.03 -20.50
C ILE A 89 -16.85 -16.06 -21.55
N LEU A 90 -17.72 -15.65 -22.48
CA LEU A 90 -18.21 -16.54 -23.53
C LEU A 90 -17.10 -17.02 -24.46
N PHE A 91 -16.15 -16.14 -24.81
CA PHE A 91 -14.99 -16.49 -25.60
C PHE A 91 -14.08 -17.50 -24.85
N ALA A 92 -13.78 -17.23 -23.58
CA ALA A 92 -12.97 -18.10 -22.74
C ALA A 92 -13.63 -19.48 -22.56
N GLN A 93 -14.94 -19.54 -22.35
CA GLN A 93 -15.70 -20.79 -22.29
C GLN A 93 -15.57 -21.57 -23.61
N ARG A 94 -15.71 -20.91 -24.76
CA ARG A 94 -15.50 -21.55 -26.08
C ARG A 94 -14.06 -22.01 -26.30
N ALA A 95 -13.09 -21.32 -25.72
CA ALA A 95 -11.68 -21.67 -25.75
C ALA A 95 -11.30 -22.78 -24.74
N GLY A 96 -12.26 -23.34 -23.99
CA GLY A 96 -12.02 -24.41 -23.02
C GLY A 96 -11.45 -23.93 -21.68
N ALA A 97 -11.60 -22.65 -21.34
CA ALA A 97 -11.11 -22.13 -20.06
C ALA A 97 -11.74 -22.81 -18.83
N ALA A 98 -12.94 -23.40 -18.99
CA ALA A 98 -13.59 -24.17 -17.92
C ALA A 98 -12.85 -25.46 -17.56
N ASP A 99 -12.06 -26.01 -18.48
CA ASP A 99 -11.27 -27.23 -18.28
C ASP A 99 -9.83 -26.93 -17.81
N ALA A 100 -9.49 -25.66 -17.58
CA ALA A 100 -8.16 -25.27 -17.15
C ALA A 100 -7.87 -25.77 -15.73
N ILE A 101 -6.74 -26.47 -15.56
CA ILE A 101 -6.29 -26.99 -14.27
C ILE A 101 -5.72 -25.82 -13.45
N PRO A 102 -6.27 -25.47 -12.26
CA PRO A 102 -5.83 -24.33 -11.47
C PRO A 102 -4.36 -24.42 -11.03
N ASP A 103 -3.89 -25.64 -10.73
CA ASP A 103 -2.54 -25.92 -10.25
C ASP A 103 -1.65 -26.57 -11.32
N VAL A 104 -1.88 -26.25 -12.61
CA VAL A 104 -1.13 -26.86 -13.74
C VAL A 104 0.39 -26.71 -13.59
N ARG A 105 0.87 -25.62 -12.99
CA ARG A 105 2.31 -25.42 -12.75
C ARG A 105 2.87 -26.41 -11.75
N ALA A 106 2.15 -26.68 -10.65
CA ALA A 106 2.58 -27.68 -9.68
C ALA A 106 2.59 -29.09 -10.29
N LEU A 107 1.62 -29.37 -11.17
CA LEU A 107 1.58 -30.63 -11.92
C LEU A 107 2.79 -30.75 -12.86
N ILE A 108 3.05 -29.73 -13.69
CA ILE A 108 4.20 -29.71 -14.60
C ILE A 108 5.50 -29.81 -13.82
N ASP A 109 5.64 -29.08 -12.70
CA ASP A 109 6.83 -29.12 -11.86
C ASP A 109 7.02 -30.52 -11.27
N GLY A 110 5.96 -31.20 -10.84
CA GLY A 110 6.00 -32.59 -10.37
C GLY A 110 6.38 -33.58 -11.47
N GLU A 111 5.83 -33.42 -12.67
CA GLU A 111 6.12 -34.27 -13.82
C GLU A 111 7.56 -34.04 -14.35
N THR A 112 8.01 -32.79 -14.34
CA THR A 112 9.34 -32.40 -14.83
C THR A 112 10.42 -32.43 -13.75
N ALA A 113 10.07 -32.69 -12.49
CA ALA A 113 11.01 -32.81 -11.38
C ALA A 113 12.10 -33.87 -11.63
N ALA A 114 11.79 -34.92 -12.38
CA ALA A 114 12.75 -35.96 -12.76
C ALA A 114 13.73 -35.49 -13.87
N ILE A 115 13.38 -34.46 -14.62
CA ILE A 115 14.18 -33.88 -15.71
C ILE A 115 15.03 -32.74 -15.12
N VAL A 116 15.93 -33.06 -14.19
CA VAL A 116 16.99 -32.13 -13.82
C VAL A 116 17.99 -32.09 -14.96
N ARG A 117 17.88 -31.10 -15.85
CA ARG A 117 18.87 -30.89 -16.92
C ARG A 117 20.20 -30.49 -16.28
N LYS A 118 21.17 -31.40 -16.28
CA LYS A 118 22.55 -31.08 -15.92
C LYS A 118 23.08 -30.03 -16.89
N PRO A 119 23.69 -28.92 -16.41
CA PRO A 119 24.39 -28.02 -17.32
C PRO A 119 25.46 -28.79 -18.10
N PRO A 120 25.68 -28.49 -19.40
CA PRO A 120 26.65 -29.21 -20.21
C PRO A 120 28.02 -29.18 -19.51
N SER A 121 28.69 -30.34 -19.49
CA SER A 121 29.99 -30.43 -18.84
C SER A 121 31.03 -29.59 -19.59
N ILE A 122 32.11 -29.22 -18.92
CA ILE A 122 33.23 -28.50 -19.56
C ILE A 122 33.76 -29.29 -20.77
N ALA A 123 33.81 -30.61 -20.68
CA ALA A 123 34.23 -31.49 -21.78
C ALA A 123 33.28 -31.40 -22.98
N ASP A 124 31.97 -31.36 -22.72
CA ASP A 124 30.93 -31.26 -23.75
C ASP A 124 31.05 -29.96 -24.54
N ARG A 125 31.30 -28.86 -23.82
CA ARG A 125 31.51 -27.54 -24.40
C ARG A 125 32.79 -27.46 -25.25
N ILE A 126 33.82 -28.23 -24.92
CA ILE A 126 35.06 -28.30 -25.72
C ILE A 126 34.84 -29.18 -26.95
N LEU A 127 34.14 -30.31 -26.80
CA LEU A 127 33.90 -31.27 -27.88
C LEU A 127 32.99 -30.69 -28.97
N PHE A 128 31.98 -29.90 -28.56
CA PHE A 128 30.97 -29.32 -29.45
C PHE A 128 31.13 -27.81 -29.66
N TRP A 129 32.32 -27.25 -29.44
CA TRP A 129 32.62 -25.80 -29.55
C TRP A 129 32.34 -25.21 -30.96
N ARG A 130 32.34 -26.03 -32.02
CA ARG A 130 32.08 -25.56 -33.41
C ARG A 130 30.65 -25.76 -33.91
N ASP A 131 29.88 -26.64 -33.28
CA ASP A 131 28.50 -26.92 -33.69
C ASP A 131 27.56 -26.07 -32.85
N ASN A 132 27.43 -24.81 -33.24
CA ASN A 132 26.54 -23.84 -32.61
C ASN A 132 25.03 -24.16 -32.83
N GLU A 133 24.69 -25.31 -33.43
CA GLU A 133 23.31 -25.68 -33.80
C GLU A 133 22.59 -26.57 -32.75
N ARG A 134 23.29 -27.12 -31.75
CA ARG A 134 22.67 -28.01 -30.75
C ARG A 134 22.40 -27.39 -29.38
N LEU A 135 22.67 -26.10 -29.21
CA LEU A 135 22.46 -25.38 -27.96
C LEU A 135 21.28 -24.40 -28.03
N GLU A 136 20.25 -24.70 -28.82
CA GLU A 136 18.95 -24.03 -28.71
C GLU A 136 18.18 -24.58 -27.50
N ALA A 137 18.77 -24.43 -26.31
CA ALA A 137 18.02 -24.40 -25.07
C ALA A 137 17.52 -22.97 -24.89
N HIS A 138 16.36 -22.65 -25.46
CA HIS A 138 15.62 -21.44 -25.12
C HIS A 138 15.44 -21.37 -23.60
N GLY A 139 16.25 -20.55 -22.94
CA GLY A 139 16.19 -20.38 -21.50
C GLY A 139 17.53 -19.97 -20.89
N ARG A 140 17.77 -18.66 -20.88
CA ARG A 140 18.88 -17.95 -20.21
C ARG A 140 20.22 -18.03 -20.93
N GLU A 141 20.29 -17.33 -22.07
CA GLU A 141 21.56 -16.72 -22.43
C GLU A 141 21.93 -15.76 -21.29
N ALA A 142 23.09 -15.97 -20.67
CA ALA A 142 23.59 -15.07 -19.64
C ALA A 142 23.90 -13.75 -20.34
N ILE A 143 23.04 -12.76 -20.11
CA ILE A 143 23.21 -11.41 -20.65
C ILE A 143 24.55 -10.88 -20.16
N ASP A 144 25.47 -10.58 -21.08
CA ASP A 144 26.68 -9.85 -20.74
C ASP A 144 26.29 -8.42 -20.38
N TYR A 145 26.60 -8.04 -19.15
CA TYR A 145 26.23 -6.75 -18.58
C TYR A 145 26.88 -5.59 -19.34
N GLU A 146 28.15 -5.73 -19.75
CA GLU A 146 28.88 -4.65 -20.40
C GLU A 146 28.34 -4.38 -21.81
N ASP A 147 28.01 -5.45 -22.55
CA ASP A 147 27.44 -5.32 -23.89
C ASP A 147 26.03 -4.72 -23.85
N GLU A 148 25.16 -5.15 -22.95
CA GLU A 148 23.84 -4.52 -22.80
C GLU A 148 23.92 -3.08 -22.29
N LEU A 149 24.86 -2.77 -21.39
CA LEU A 149 25.07 -1.40 -20.93
C LEU A 149 25.51 -0.49 -22.10
N SER A 150 26.39 -0.98 -22.97
CA SER A 150 26.85 -0.24 -24.15
C SER A 150 25.72 -0.01 -25.15
N ARG A 151 24.87 -1.02 -25.39
CA ARG A 151 23.67 -0.92 -26.24
C ARG A 151 22.67 0.07 -25.65
N MET A 152 22.41 -0.01 -24.35
CA MET A 152 21.52 0.92 -23.65
C MET A 152 22.08 2.35 -23.72
N ALA A 153 23.37 2.56 -23.48
CA ALA A 153 24.01 3.87 -23.56
C ALA A 153 23.99 4.45 -24.99
N ALA A 154 24.16 3.61 -26.02
CA ALA A 154 24.04 4.03 -27.42
C ALA A 154 22.62 4.51 -27.76
N ILE A 155 21.59 3.87 -27.20
CA ILE A 155 20.18 4.22 -27.45
C ILE A 155 19.76 5.44 -26.62
N THR A 156 20.17 5.52 -25.36
CA THR A 156 19.71 6.55 -24.41
C THR A 156 20.63 7.75 -24.32
N GLY A 157 21.80 7.70 -24.97
CA GLY A 157 22.84 8.74 -24.87
C GLY A 157 23.41 8.90 -23.46
N GLY A 158 23.24 7.90 -22.58
CA GLY A 158 23.64 7.95 -21.17
C GLY A 158 22.72 8.80 -20.27
N GLY A 159 21.61 9.32 -20.81
CA GLY A 159 20.64 10.12 -20.07
C GLY A 159 19.56 9.26 -19.37
N GLN A 160 18.94 9.82 -18.33
CA GLN A 160 17.80 9.19 -17.67
C GLN A 160 16.58 9.17 -18.59
N VAL A 161 16.07 7.97 -18.95
CA VAL A 161 14.89 7.81 -19.80
C VAL A 161 13.62 8.12 -19.00
N GLN A 162 12.96 9.24 -19.29
CA GLN A 162 11.65 9.58 -18.73
C GLN A 162 10.53 9.09 -19.65
N ILE A 163 9.90 7.97 -19.28
CA ILE A 163 8.71 7.45 -19.98
C ILE A 163 7.50 8.26 -19.51
N THR A 164 7.24 9.39 -20.17
CA THR A 164 5.99 10.12 -19.95
C THR A 164 4.90 9.45 -20.77
N ARG A 165 3.92 8.83 -20.10
CA ARG A 165 2.66 8.49 -20.76
C ARG A 165 1.96 9.79 -21.08
N GLU A 166 1.96 10.19 -22.35
CA GLU A 166 1.05 11.23 -22.81
C GLU A 166 -0.36 10.77 -22.44
N ARG A 167 -0.95 11.40 -21.42
CA ARG A 167 -2.37 11.23 -21.15
C ARG A 167 -3.05 11.71 -22.41
N ARG A 168 -3.47 10.78 -23.28
CA ARG A 168 -4.32 11.03 -24.43
C ARG A 168 -5.40 11.97 -23.93
N ARG A 169 -5.32 13.25 -24.31
CA ARG A 169 -6.28 14.24 -23.84
C ARG A 169 -7.62 13.74 -24.34
N VAL A 170 -8.43 13.21 -23.42
CA VAL A 170 -9.82 12.86 -23.70
C VAL A 170 -10.46 14.19 -24.06
N ARG A 171 -10.61 14.44 -25.36
CA ARG A 171 -11.38 15.60 -25.82
C ARG A 171 -12.79 15.41 -25.25
N PRO A 172 -13.31 16.34 -24.45
CA PRO A 172 -14.71 16.24 -24.06
C PRO A 172 -15.53 16.25 -25.35
N LYS A 173 -16.27 15.17 -25.60
CA LYS A 173 -17.26 15.15 -26.68
C LYS A 173 -18.27 16.24 -26.33
N LEU A 174 -18.35 17.27 -27.17
CA LEU A 174 -19.39 18.29 -27.04
C LEU A 174 -20.75 17.60 -27.15
N PRO A 175 -21.68 17.83 -26.20
CA PRO A 175 -23.04 17.37 -26.36
C PRO A 175 -23.74 18.27 -27.38
N GLY A 176 -24.19 17.67 -28.48
CA GLY A 176 -25.04 18.34 -29.47
C GLY A 176 -24.28 19.09 -30.55
N LEU A 177 -23.73 18.34 -31.51
CA LEU A 177 -23.69 18.63 -32.95
C LEU A 177 -23.45 17.31 -33.68
#